data_AF-A0A7Y1TA10-F1
#
_entry.id   AF-A0A7Y1TA10-F1
#
_cell.length_a   1.000
_cell.length_b   1.000
_cell.length_c   1.000
_cell.angle_alpha   90.00
_cell.angle_beta   90.00
_cell.angle_gamma   90.00
#
_symmetry.space_group_name_H-M   'P 1'
#
loop_
_entity.id
_entity.type
_entity.pdbx_description
1 polymer ?
#
loop_
_entity_poly.entity_id
_entity_poly.type
_entity_poly.pdbx_seq_one_letter_code
_entity_poly.pdbx_strand_id
1 'polypeptide(L)'
;APPKMDPVPMPELACVKVDDTYILRDGAAGIFLAASQFPKNRETRAPFLDELLPHKQEIDPKYHFLMDGPVQDKDGNRVQVRYQRKTKEQYLMTESDGKATGWRADYVNGKWVVSEKAAKKPAKKAAKKAAKKSPKKASKKTAKKKAGTDSA
;
A
#
# COMPACT_ATOMS: atom_id res chain seq x y z
N ALA A 1 -15.62 12.31 -24.27
CA ALA A 1 -14.94 11.38 -23.35
C ALA A 1 -15.92 10.29 -23.01
N PRO A 2 -15.51 9.01 -22.92
CA PRO A 2 -16.39 7.95 -22.42
C PRO A 2 -16.98 8.38 -21.06
N PRO A 3 -18.24 8.04 -20.75
CA PRO A 3 -18.85 8.38 -19.47
C PRO A 3 -17.94 7.87 -18.35
N LYS A 4 -17.37 8.80 -17.59
CA LYS A 4 -16.58 8.48 -16.40
C LYS A 4 -17.57 8.08 -15.32
N MET A 5 -17.28 7.00 -14.61
CA MET A 5 -18.04 6.62 -13.42
C MET A 5 -18.08 7.80 -12.45
N ASP A 6 -19.25 8.05 -11.84
CA ASP A 6 -19.37 9.06 -10.80
C ASP A 6 -18.45 8.68 -9.62
N PRO A 7 -17.72 9.64 -9.01
CA PRO A 7 -16.84 9.32 -7.90
C PRO A 7 -17.61 8.74 -6.72
N VAL A 8 -17.19 7.56 -6.24
CA VAL A 8 -17.84 6.89 -5.10
C VAL A 8 -17.08 7.27 -3.81
N PRO A 9 -17.68 8.04 -2.89
CA PRO A 9 -17.03 8.41 -1.64
C PRO A 9 -16.93 7.21 -0.70
N MET A 10 -15.74 6.96 -0.14
CA MET A 10 -15.50 5.90 0.84
C MET A 10 -15.06 6.52 2.17
N PRO A 11 -16.01 7.15 2.93
CA PRO A 11 -15.69 7.86 4.17
C PRO A 11 -15.11 6.97 5.26
N GLU A 12 -15.32 5.66 5.18
CA GLU A 12 -14.76 4.67 6.09
C GLU A 12 -13.25 4.46 5.89
N LEU A 13 -12.69 4.91 4.76
CA LEU A 13 -11.29 4.73 4.40
C LEU A 13 -10.54 6.07 4.56
N ALA A 14 -9.82 6.20 5.66
CA ALA A 14 -8.91 7.33 5.90
C ALA A 14 -7.62 7.20 5.08
N CYS A 15 -7.11 8.34 4.61
CA CYS A 15 -5.81 8.43 3.96
C CYS A 15 -4.68 8.11 4.94
N VAL A 16 -3.56 7.61 4.41
CA VAL A 16 -2.40 7.17 5.19
C VAL A 16 -1.52 8.36 5.59
N LYS A 17 -1.39 9.39 4.74
CA LYS A 17 -0.44 10.49 4.96
C LYS A 17 -1.10 11.79 5.37
N VAL A 18 -2.39 11.94 5.11
CA VAL A 18 -3.15 13.19 5.31
C VAL A 18 -4.45 12.88 6.05
N ASP A 19 -4.96 13.85 6.79
CA ASP A 19 -6.28 13.78 7.41
C ASP A 19 -7.34 14.07 6.34
N ASP A 20 -7.67 13.03 5.57
CA ASP A 20 -8.59 13.06 4.45
C ASP A 20 -9.20 11.66 4.23
N THR A 21 -10.28 11.58 3.46
CA THR A 21 -10.94 10.30 3.11
C THR A 21 -10.62 9.91 1.66
N TYR A 22 -10.70 8.62 1.37
CA TYR A 22 -10.58 8.13 0.00
C TYR A 22 -11.89 8.25 -0.78
N ILE A 23 -11.75 8.51 -2.07
CA ILE A 23 -12.82 8.49 -3.07
C ILE A 23 -12.38 7.55 -4.18
N LEU A 24 -13.24 6.61 -4.57
CA LEU A 24 -13.02 5.74 -5.70
C LEU A 24 -13.29 6.50 -7.00
N ARG A 25 -12.31 6.48 -7.90
CA ARG A 25 -12.37 7.15 -9.20
C ARG A 25 -12.02 6.17 -10.31
N ASP A 26 -12.63 6.38 -11.46
CA ASP A 26 -12.27 5.70 -12.71
C ASP A 26 -11.24 6.52 -13.50
N GLY A 27 -10.20 5.85 -14.00
CA GLY A 27 -9.20 6.44 -14.87
C GLY A 27 -8.74 5.50 -15.97
N ALA A 28 -7.76 5.95 -16.77
CA ALA A 28 -7.26 5.17 -17.91
C ALA A 28 -6.62 3.81 -17.53
N ALA A 29 -6.24 3.65 -16.26
CA ALA A 29 -5.69 2.41 -15.71
C ALA A 29 -6.73 1.65 -14.84
N GLY A 30 -8.02 1.88 -15.05
CA GLY A 30 -9.10 1.33 -14.25
C GLY A 30 -9.38 2.12 -12.98
N ILE A 31 -10.01 1.47 -12.00
CA ILE A 31 -10.39 2.07 -10.72
C ILE A 31 -9.22 2.25 -9.77
N PHE A 32 -9.21 3.37 -9.05
CA PHE A 32 -8.25 3.66 -8.00
C PHE A 32 -8.89 4.53 -6.92
N LEU A 33 -8.35 4.46 -5.71
CA LEU A 33 -8.73 5.35 -4.62
C LEU A 33 -7.82 6.57 -4.62
N ALA A 34 -8.42 7.74 -4.47
CA ALA A 34 -7.74 9.02 -4.38
C ALA A 34 -8.24 9.82 -3.18
N ALA A 35 -7.37 10.63 -2.57
CA ALA A 35 -7.81 11.55 -1.53
C ALA A 35 -8.92 12.49 -2.02
N SER A 36 -9.87 12.83 -1.15
CA SER A 36 -11.00 13.71 -1.47
C SER A 36 -10.52 15.09 -1.93
N GLN A 37 -9.53 15.67 -1.24
CA GLN A 37 -9.00 17.00 -1.52
C GLN A 37 -7.97 17.04 -2.66
N PHE A 38 -8.13 16.23 -3.71
CA PHE A 38 -7.32 16.38 -4.92
C PHE A 38 -7.60 17.74 -5.61
N PRO A 39 -6.61 18.52 -6.09
CA PRO A 39 -5.18 18.21 -6.30
C PRO A 39 -4.24 18.61 -5.14
N LYS A 40 -4.77 19.08 -4.01
CA LYS A 40 -4.00 19.49 -2.82
C LYS A 40 -3.33 18.27 -2.15
N ASN A 41 -4.11 17.21 -1.94
CA ASN A 41 -3.63 15.94 -1.43
C ASN A 41 -3.39 14.97 -2.60
N ARG A 42 -2.12 14.68 -2.89
CA ARG A 42 -1.72 13.77 -3.97
C ARG A 42 -1.49 12.35 -3.44
N GLU A 43 -2.50 11.82 -2.78
CA GLU A 43 -2.49 10.44 -2.30
C GLU A 43 -3.42 9.58 -3.15
N THR A 44 -2.87 8.53 -3.74
CA THR A 44 -3.62 7.53 -4.50
C THR A 44 -3.17 6.13 -4.11
N ARG A 45 -4.11 5.19 -4.09
CA ARG A 45 -3.83 3.78 -3.84
C ARG A 45 -4.72 2.87 -4.67
N ALA A 46 -4.32 1.60 -4.78
CA ALA A 46 -5.18 0.55 -5.28
C ALA A 46 -6.27 0.24 -4.23
N PRO A 47 -7.53 0.04 -4.64
CA PRO A 47 -8.56 -0.47 -3.75
C PRO A 47 -8.27 -1.94 -3.41
N PHE A 48 -8.61 -2.33 -2.19
CA PHE A 48 -8.71 -3.74 -1.83
C PHE A 48 -10.08 -4.27 -2.23
N LEU A 49 -10.17 -5.57 -2.49
CA LEU A 49 -11.40 -6.16 -2.98
C LEU A 49 -12.50 -6.19 -1.90
N ASP A 50 -12.12 -6.40 -0.64
CA ASP A 50 -13.03 -6.33 0.51
C ASP A 50 -13.66 -4.95 0.69
N GLU A 51 -12.92 -3.88 0.38
CA GLU A 51 -13.40 -2.49 0.44
C GLU A 51 -14.40 -2.18 -0.67
N LEU A 52 -14.34 -2.88 -1.81
CA LEU A 52 -15.26 -2.69 -2.92
C LEU A 52 -16.60 -3.40 -2.72
N LEU A 53 -16.65 -4.44 -1.89
CA LEU A 53 -17.86 -5.25 -1.70
C LEU A 53 -19.05 -4.46 -1.12
N PRO A 54 -18.89 -3.62 -0.07
CA PRO A 54 -19.99 -2.80 0.46
C PRO A 54 -20.55 -1.83 -0.58
N HIS A 55 -19.67 -1.30 -1.43
CA HIS A 55 -19.98 -0.29 -2.45
C HIS A 55 -20.31 -0.90 -3.82
N LYS A 56 -20.57 -2.22 -3.89
CA LYS A 56 -20.84 -2.93 -5.16
C LYS A 56 -21.95 -2.30 -6.00
N GLN A 57 -22.97 -1.76 -5.34
CA GLN A 57 -24.12 -1.13 -5.99
C GLN A 57 -23.80 0.24 -6.59
N GLU A 58 -22.85 0.96 -6.00
CA GLU A 58 -22.44 2.30 -6.45
C GLU A 58 -21.38 2.22 -7.57
N ILE A 59 -20.67 1.10 -7.64
CA ILE A 59 -19.65 0.84 -8.65
C ILE A 59 -20.29 0.41 -9.97
N ASP A 60 -19.78 0.97 -11.06
CA ASP A 60 -20.19 0.66 -12.43
C ASP A 60 -20.18 -0.86 -12.72
N PRO A 61 -21.24 -1.42 -13.34
CA PRO A 61 -21.33 -2.83 -13.69
C PRO A 61 -20.12 -3.39 -14.44
N LYS A 62 -19.38 -2.55 -15.16
CA LYS A 62 -18.15 -2.95 -15.85
C LYS A 62 -17.06 -3.50 -14.93
N TYR A 63 -17.10 -3.18 -13.63
CA TYR A 63 -16.15 -3.66 -12.63
C TYR A 63 -16.71 -4.77 -11.73
N HIS A 64 -17.95 -5.21 -11.93
CA HIS A 64 -18.54 -6.25 -11.09
C HIS A 64 -17.77 -7.57 -11.14
N PHE A 65 -17.08 -7.86 -12.25
CA PHE A 65 -16.20 -9.02 -12.37
C PHE A 65 -15.05 -9.02 -11.35
N LEU A 66 -14.62 -7.85 -10.88
CA LEU A 66 -13.63 -7.74 -9.81
C LEU A 66 -14.17 -8.32 -8.50
N MET A 67 -15.43 -8.04 -8.18
CA MET A 67 -16.08 -8.46 -6.93
C MET A 67 -16.35 -9.96 -6.87
N ASP A 68 -16.35 -10.63 -8.02
CA ASP A 68 -16.42 -12.10 -8.10
C ASP A 68 -15.06 -12.77 -7.84
N GLY A 69 -14.01 -11.96 -7.67
CA GLY A 69 -12.66 -12.43 -7.37
C GLY A 69 -12.46 -12.86 -5.92
N PRO A 70 -11.37 -13.60 -5.65
CA PRO A 70 -10.95 -13.92 -4.29
C PRO A 70 -10.57 -12.64 -3.54
N VAL A 71 -11.12 -12.49 -2.34
CA VAL A 71 -10.90 -11.33 -1.46
C VAL A 71 -9.62 -11.47 -0.63
N GLN A 72 -9.23 -12.71 -0.37
CA GLN A 72 -8.03 -13.07 0.38
C GLN A 72 -7.28 -14.20 -0.35
N ASP A 73 -5.97 -14.28 -0.15
CA ASP A 73 -5.21 -15.46 -0.55
C ASP A 73 -5.32 -16.59 0.50
N LYS A 74 -4.65 -17.72 0.23
CA LYS A 74 -4.62 -18.89 1.12
C LYS A 74 -4.00 -18.61 2.49
N ASP A 75 -3.18 -17.57 2.59
CA ASP A 75 -2.49 -17.15 3.81
C ASP A 75 -3.27 -16.06 4.57
N GLY A 76 -4.45 -15.67 4.07
CA GLY A 76 -5.30 -14.64 4.66
C GLY A 76 -4.89 -13.20 4.33
N ASN A 77 -3.98 -12.99 3.37
CA ASN A 77 -3.60 -11.65 2.96
C ASN A 77 -4.69 -11.03 2.09
N ARG A 78 -4.96 -9.74 2.32
CA ARG A 78 -5.96 -8.97 1.56
C ARG A 78 -5.54 -8.81 0.10
N VAL A 79 -6.50 -9.01 -0.79
CA VAL A 79 -6.31 -8.88 -2.23
C VAL A 79 -6.57 -7.46 -2.68
N GLN A 80 -5.63 -6.90 -3.44
CA GLN A 80 -5.74 -5.58 -4.06
C GLN A 80 -5.90 -5.67 -5.57
N VAL A 81 -6.70 -4.76 -6.12
CA VAL A 81 -6.91 -4.63 -7.56
C VAL A 81 -5.79 -3.79 -8.17
N ARG A 82 -5.09 -4.36 -9.14
CA ARG A 82 -4.03 -3.69 -9.90
C ARG A 82 -4.37 -3.72 -11.38
N TYR A 83 -3.67 -2.88 -12.14
CA TYR A 83 -3.83 -2.81 -13.59
C TYR A 83 -2.50 -3.08 -14.29
N GLN A 84 -2.52 -4.00 -15.24
CA GLN A 84 -1.38 -4.33 -16.08
C GLN A 84 -1.41 -3.47 -17.33
N ARG A 85 -0.50 -2.50 -17.45
CA ARG A 85 -0.46 -1.57 -18.58
C ARG A 85 -0.16 -2.24 -19.92
N LYS A 86 0.57 -3.35 -19.92
CA LYS A 86 0.96 -4.06 -21.15
C LYS A 86 -0.22 -4.78 -21.79
N THR A 87 -0.98 -5.54 -20.99
CA THR A 87 -2.16 -6.27 -21.46
C THR A 87 -3.44 -5.44 -21.36
N LYS A 88 -3.37 -4.28 -20.68
CA LYS A 88 -4.50 -3.39 -20.39
C LYS A 88 -5.62 -4.06 -19.59
N GLU A 89 -5.25 -5.02 -18.75
CA GLU A 89 -6.19 -5.81 -17.95
C GLU A 89 -6.02 -5.53 -16.46
N GLN A 90 -7.09 -5.74 -15.70
CA GLN A 90 -7.05 -5.74 -14.26
C GLN A 90 -6.65 -7.12 -13.75
N TYR A 91 -5.81 -7.15 -12.72
CA TYR A 91 -5.37 -8.37 -12.06
C TYR A 91 -5.37 -8.14 -10.55
N LEU A 92 -5.50 -9.23 -9.82
CA LEU A 92 -5.47 -9.26 -8.37
C LEU A 92 -4.06 -9.64 -7.91
N MET A 93 -3.63 -9.04 -6.82
CA MET A 93 -2.33 -9.29 -6.17
C MET A 93 -2.53 -9.28 -4.67
N THR A 94 -1.71 -10.02 -3.91
CA THR A 94 -1.58 -9.79 -2.47
C THR A 94 -0.22 -9.20 -2.12
N GLU A 95 -0.20 -8.34 -1.11
CA GLU A 95 1.00 -7.77 -0.52
C GLU A 95 1.01 -8.08 0.97
N SER A 96 2.20 -8.39 1.51
CA SER A 96 2.46 -8.56 2.95
C SER A 96 3.61 -7.61 3.31
N ASP A 97 3.43 -6.81 4.37
CA ASP A 97 4.42 -5.82 4.83
C ASP A 97 4.95 -4.89 3.72
N GLY A 98 4.07 -4.51 2.79
CA GLY A 98 4.42 -3.65 1.63
C GLY A 98 5.27 -4.35 0.56
N LYS A 99 5.31 -5.69 0.54
CA LYS A 99 5.96 -6.49 -0.49
C LYS A 99 4.98 -7.45 -1.13
N ALA A 100 5.04 -7.59 -2.45
CA ALA A 100 4.26 -8.59 -3.16
C ALA A 100 4.59 -10.00 -2.66
N THR A 101 3.56 -10.78 -2.32
CA THR A 101 3.65 -12.17 -1.84
C THR A 101 4.00 -13.15 -2.96
N GLY A 102 3.93 -12.72 -4.22
CA GLY A 102 4.05 -13.58 -5.40
C GLY A 102 2.72 -14.22 -5.83
N TRP A 103 1.66 -14.02 -5.06
CA TRP A 103 0.30 -14.39 -5.43
C TRP A 103 -0.27 -13.36 -6.42
N ARG A 104 -0.85 -13.87 -7.50
CA ARG A 104 -1.55 -13.09 -8.53
C ARG A 104 -2.77 -13.86 -9.00
N ALA A 105 -3.86 -13.18 -9.32
CA ALA A 105 -4.94 -13.77 -10.09
C ALA A 105 -5.30 -12.90 -11.30
N ASP A 106 -5.43 -13.52 -12.46
CA ASP A 106 -5.79 -12.87 -13.72
C ASP A 106 -7.20 -13.30 -14.13
N TYR A 107 -8.01 -12.37 -14.66
CA TYR A 107 -9.37 -12.69 -15.12
C TYR A 107 -9.34 -13.10 -16.59
N VAL A 108 -9.46 -14.41 -16.86
CA VAL A 108 -9.34 -15.00 -18.20
C VAL A 108 -10.60 -15.81 -18.50
N ASN A 109 -11.24 -15.55 -19.65
CA ASN A 109 -12.43 -16.27 -20.10
C ASN A 109 -13.57 -16.33 -19.06
N GLY A 110 -13.81 -15.22 -18.36
CA GLY A 110 -14.87 -15.13 -17.35
C GLY A 110 -14.55 -15.80 -16.01
N LYS A 111 -13.29 -16.18 -15.77
CA LYS A 111 -12.85 -16.87 -14.55
C LYS A 111 -11.55 -16.30 -14.01
N TRP A 112 -11.43 -16.29 -12.69
CA TRP A 112 -10.19 -15.93 -12.01
C TRP A 112 -9.21 -17.10 -12.02
N VAL A 113 -8.07 -16.91 -12.68
CA VAL A 113 -6.97 -17.88 -12.75
C VAL A 113 -5.87 -17.42 -11.80
N VAL A 114 -5.69 -18.16 -10.71
CA VAL A 114 -4.65 -17.89 -9.71
C VAL A 114 -3.31 -18.42 -10.20
N SER A 115 -2.29 -17.57 -10.15
CA SER A 115 -0.89 -17.89 -10.36
C SER A 115 -0.10 -17.53 -9.11
N GLU A 116 0.36 -18.56 -8.40
CA GLU A 116 1.29 -18.42 -7.29
C GLU A 116 2.70 -18.64 -7.82
N LYS A 117 3.43 -17.57 -8.10
CA LYS A 117 4.89 -17.70 -8.22
C LYS A 117 5.40 -17.76 -6.80
N ALA A 118 6.08 -18.86 -6.44
CA ALA A 118 6.79 -18.95 -5.17
C ALA A 118 7.60 -17.66 -4.98
N ALA A 119 7.17 -16.80 -4.06
CA ALA A 119 7.98 -15.68 -3.66
C ALA A 119 9.34 -16.26 -3.31
N LYS A 120 10.41 -15.76 -3.96
CA LYS A 120 11.75 -15.93 -3.40
C LYS A 120 11.63 -15.43 -1.97
N LYS A 121 11.68 -16.36 -1.00
CA LYS A 121 11.58 -16.08 0.43
C LYS A 121 12.35 -14.79 0.69
N PRO A 122 11.75 -13.76 1.31
CA PRO A 122 12.53 -12.60 1.71
C PRO A 122 13.66 -13.16 2.56
N ALA A 123 14.90 -13.06 2.07
CA ALA A 123 16.07 -13.43 2.85
C ALA A 123 15.91 -12.73 4.20
N LYS A 124 15.80 -13.52 5.28
CA LYS A 124 15.80 -13.01 6.65
C LYS A 124 16.96 -12.01 6.72
N LYS A 125 16.66 -10.70 6.73
CA LYS A 125 17.62 -9.72 7.21
C LYS A 125 17.78 -10.10 8.67
N ALA A 126 18.86 -10.81 8.98
CA ALA A 126 19.30 -11.04 10.33
C ALA A 126 19.38 -9.65 10.99
N ALA A 127 18.44 -9.37 11.88
CA ALA A 127 18.54 -8.27 12.80
C ALA A 127 19.83 -8.50 13.60
N LYS A 128 20.93 -7.83 13.20
CA LYS A 128 22.06 -7.63 14.10
C LYS A 128 21.51 -6.79 15.26
N LYS A 129 21.16 -7.50 16.34
CA LYS A 129 20.78 -6.94 17.63
C LYS A 129 21.79 -5.85 18.00
N ALA A 130 21.28 -4.63 18.15
CA ALA A 130 21.92 -3.61 18.95
C ALA A 130 22.05 -4.15 20.38
N ALA A 131 23.24 -4.60 20.76
CA ALA A 131 23.57 -4.88 22.15
C ALA A 131 23.85 -3.55 22.84
N LYS A 132 22.82 -2.97 23.46
CA LYS A 132 22.97 -2.06 24.61
C LYS A 132 23.84 -2.77 25.65
N LYS A 133 25.03 -2.23 25.93
CA LYS A 133 25.71 -2.39 27.23
C LYS A 133 25.95 -1.01 27.83
N SER A 134 25.24 -0.74 28.90
CA SER A 134 25.59 0.21 29.96
C SER A 134 24.94 -0.37 31.24
N PRO A 135 25.38 -0.05 32.49
CA PRO A 135 26.44 0.88 32.91
C PRO A 135 27.34 0.30 34.05
N LYS A 136 28.44 0.98 34.40
CA LYS A 136 28.85 1.18 35.81
C LYS A 136 29.92 2.28 35.95
N LYS A 137 29.90 2.88 37.14
CA LYS A 137 30.16 4.27 37.52
C LYS A 137 31.52 4.41 38.23
N ALA A 138 31.95 5.67 38.37
CA ALA A 138 32.97 6.23 39.27
C ALA A 138 34.40 6.33 38.70
N SER A 139 35.16 7.42 38.85
CA SER A 139 34.92 8.73 39.46
C SER A 139 36.13 9.67 39.28
N LYS A 140 35.85 10.97 39.19
CA LYS A 140 36.59 12.10 39.80
C LYS A 140 37.94 12.57 39.20
N LYS A 141 37.88 13.81 38.67
CA LYS A 141 38.66 15.04 39.00
C LYS A 141 39.18 15.69 37.70
N THR A 142 39.36 17.00 37.55
CA THR A 142 38.90 18.26 38.16
C THR A 142 39.56 19.36 37.31
N ALA A 143 38.86 20.47 37.08
CA ALA A 143 39.39 21.81 36.76
C ALA A 143 40.03 22.06 35.36
N LYS A 144 40.06 23.27 34.78
CA LYS A 144 39.40 24.59 34.97
C LYS A 144 40.13 25.55 34.01
N LYS A 145 39.38 26.40 33.28
CA LYS A 145 39.78 27.72 32.70
C LYS A 145 40.89 27.69 31.62
N LYS A 146 41.11 28.68 30.75
CA LYS A 146 40.44 29.89 30.19
C LYS A 146 41.53 30.48 29.26
N ALA A 147 41.12 31.10 28.15
CA ALA A 147 41.85 32.14 27.39
C ALA A 147 43.22 31.70 26.79
N GLY A 148 43.73 32.18 25.68
CA GLY A 148 43.45 33.35 24.85
C GLY A 148 44.80 33.76 24.23
N THR A 149 44.76 34.15 22.96
CA THR A 149 45.66 35.11 22.29
C THR A 149 47.15 34.76 22.03
N ASP A 150 47.53 35.03 20.78
CA ASP A 150 48.74 35.72 20.30
C ASP A 150 50.02 34.97 19.87
N SER A 151 50.35 35.23 18.59
CA SER A 151 51.64 35.42 17.93
C SER A 151 52.77 34.38 18.00
N ALA A 152 53.18 33.93 16.81
CA ALA A 152 54.54 34.05 16.29
C ALA A 152 54.53 33.98 14.75
#